data_AF-A0A3L7VIX5-F1
#
_entry.id   AF-A0A3L7VIX5-F1
#
_cell.length_a   1.000
_cell.length_b   1.000
_cell.length_c   1.000
_cell.angle_alpha   90.00
_cell.angle_beta   90.00
_cell.angle_gamma   90.00
#
_symmetry.space_group_name_H-M   'P 1'
#
loop_
_entity.id
_entity.type
_entity.pdbx_description
1 polymer ?
#
loop_
_entity_poly.entity_id
_entity_poly.type
_entity_poly.pdbx_seq_one_letter_code
_entity_poly.pdbx_strand_id
1 'polypeptide(L)'
;PVPRVNQKGVVTRDGTPKESYYVFQSYWAEKPMVHLLGHGWHDRWGEPGEAKEIRVYSNCPQVELFVNGTSAGTKSRTVADYPAAGLRWHLPFAAGRNVVRAVARAAAGEQLTDEIAFDYHTEKWGKAAKLTLVEASRDGAEAWIETRAFDKDGLPCVDAAHVVRFDLAGEGTLVDNLGTPEGSRVVQLANGRARIRVRLTGRKAVAAVTSPGLRSAFVTLDAEPANGQAAAAKASPVASSWASPSVGIDVAGLDRERILKAADAALALPPLTITAHRAPHAEGSPHDFYSNGDYWWPDPTKPNGLPYVRRDGESNPDNFFAHRQAVNSLRDRVAALAAARLVTGDARYAAKADELLRAFFLDPATRMNPNLDHAQAVPGVSAGRPAGIIDGLHLAEVARAVKVLAEQRALPEATVAGVKQWFADLCTWMTTSENGRKEAAAKNNHAVAYFVQLAAFADLTGDEPLLAECRRQFKDVLVPHQMAADGSFPEELGRTKPYGYSIFQLDQMATLCQILSTPADDLWSFELPDGRGIRRAVGWLRPYLADKKTWPKSPDVEHWEGWPVRQPHLLFAGIALREPASLDLWKQLPADSTDPEVRRNVPITQPLLWLRE
;
A
#
# COMPACT_ATOMS: atom_id res chain seq x y z
N PRO A 1 31.02 11.45 10.04
CA PRO A 1 31.38 11.28 11.48
C PRO A 1 30.70 12.31 12.38
N VAL A 2 30.17 11.91 13.54
CA VAL A 2 29.60 12.85 14.51
C VAL A 2 30.74 13.45 15.35
N PRO A 3 30.99 14.77 15.29
CA PRO A 3 32.10 15.37 16.01
C PRO A 3 32.00 15.11 17.51
N ARG A 4 33.12 14.75 18.14
CA ARG A 4 33.26 14.57 19.60
C ARG A 4 32.43 13.41 20.18
N VAL A 5 31.84 12.56 19.33
CA VAL A 5 31.14 11.33 19.76
C VAL A 5 31.95 10.12 19.32
N ASN A 6 32.30 9.25 20.28
CA ASN A 6 32.97 7.99 19.99
C ASN A 6 31.94 6.95 19.51
N GLN A 7 32.00 6.59 18.22
CA GLN A 7 31.10 5.62 17.59
C GLN A 7 31.73 4.23 17.41
N LYS A 8 32.64 3.82 18.31
CA LYS A 8 33.19 2.45 18.32
C LYS A 8 32.10 1.38 18.50
N GLY A 9 32.40 0.15 18.09
CA GLY A 9 31.49 -0.99 18.15
C GLY A 9 30.87 -1.32 16.79
N VAL A 10 30.18 -2.46 16.73
CA VAL A 10 29.66 -3.05 15.49
C VAL A 10 28.26 -2.57 15.08
N VAL A 11 27.55 -1.93 16.01
CA VAL A 11 26.24 -1.31 15.78
C VAL A 11 26.33 0.19 16.08
N THR A 12 25.42 0.97 15.51
CA THR A 12 25.15 2.35 15.92
C THR A 12 24.36 2.38 17.24
N ARG A 13 24.17 3.58 17.80
CA ARG A 13 23.56 3.75 19.13
C ARG A 13 22.06 3.40 19.17
N ASP A 14 21.39 3.47 18.03
CA ASP A 14 20.02 3.03 17.77
C ASP A 14 19.92 1.55 17.35
N GLY A 15 21.04 0.81 17.38
CA GLY A 15 21.06 -0.63 17.12
C GLY A 15 21.26 -1.01 15.65
N THR A 16 21.37 -0.05 14.72
CA THR A 16 21.62 -0.36 13.30
C THR A 16 22.98 -1.04 13.09
N PRO A 17 23.03 -2.20 12.42
CA PRO A 17 24.29 -2.85 12.07
C PRO A 17 25.19 -1.97 11.20
N LYS A 18 26.49 -1.95 11.50
CA LYS A 18 27.52 -1.35 10.64
C LYS A 18 28.13 -2.41 9.73
N GLU A 19 28.89 -2.00 8.72
CA GLU A 19 29.65 -2.91 7.86
C GLU A 19 30.54 -3.90 8.66
N SER A 20 31.10 -3.45 9.80
CA SER A 20 31.85 -4.32 10.71
C SER A 20 31.02 -5.43 11.37
N TYR A 21 29.71 -5.22 11.59
CA TYR A 21 28.81 -6.26 12.10
C TYR A 21 28.77 -7.44 11.14
N TYR A 22 28.60 -7.16 9.85
CA TYR A 22 28.51 -8.19 8.81
C TYR A 22 29.83 -8.93 8.62
N VAL A 23 30.98 -8.29 8.89
CA VAL A 23 32.25 -9.01 9.01
C VAL A 23 32.13 -10.10 10.08
N PHE A 24 31.77 -9.76 11.32
CA PHE A 24 31.66 -10.75 12.39
C PHE A 24 30.58 -11.80 12.12
N GLN A 25 29.43 -11.39 11.57
CA GLN A 25 28.37 -12.30 11.16
C GLN A 25 28.86 -13.33 10.15
N SER A 26 29.65 -12.91 9.15
CA SER A 26 30.20 -13.82 8.12
C SER A 26 31.26 -14.80 8.64
N TYR A 27 31.84 -14.55 9.82
CA TYR A 27 32.81 -15.45 10.45
C TYR A 27 32.17 -16.39 11.47
N TRP A 28 31.16 -15.92 12.21
CA TRP A 28 30.72 -16.60 13.44
C TRP A 28 29.24 -16.94 13.50
N ALA A 29 28.40 -16.44 12.58
CA ALA A 29 27.00 -16.84 12.56
C ALA A 29 26.83 -18.25 11.95
N GLU A 30 25.94 -19.05 12.54
CA GLU A 30 25.56 -20.36 12.01
C GLU A 30 24.59 -20.23 10.83
N LYS A 31 23.65 -19.28 10.91
CA LYS A 31 22.66 -19.05 9.85
C LYS A 31 23.35 -18.58 8.56
N PRO A 32 23.10 -19.20 7.40
CA PRO A 32 23.60 -18.74 6.11
C PRO A 32 23.31 -17.25 5.86
N MET A 33 24.30 -16.50 5.38
CA MET A 33 24.17 -15.07 5.10
C MET A 33 25.07 -14.61 3.95
N VAL A 34 24.66 -13.53 3.28
CA VAL A 34 25.45 -12.79 2.28
C VAL A 34 25.16 -11.30 2.44
N HIS A 35 26.20 -10.47 2.37
CA HIS A 35 26.11 -9.01 2.46
C HIS A 35 27.19 -8.35 1.59
N LEU A 36 26.78 -7.53 0.65
CA LEU A 36 27.64 -6.68 -0.17
C LEU A 36 28.08 -5.45 0.61
N LEU A 37 29.37 -5.15 0.62
CA LEU A 37 29.87 -3.94 1.25
C LEU A 37 29.37 -2.68 0.52
N GLY A 38 28.73 -1.78 1.26
CA GLY A 38 28.48 -0.40 0.83
C GLY A 38 27.05 -0.08 0.38
N HIS A 39 26.02 -0.61 1.04
CA HIS A 39 24.62 -0.20 0.82
C HIS A 39 24.39 1.30 1.03
N GLY A 40 25.18 1.94 1.90
CA GLY A 40 25.15 3.40 2.12
C GLY A 40 26.05 4.22 1.19
N TRP A 41 26.75 3.60 0.24
CA TRP A 41 27.65 4.27 -0.71
C TRP A 41 27.02 4.39 -2.10
N HIS A 42 26.02 5.26 -2.21
CA HIS A 42 25.26 5.47 -3.45
C HIS A 42 26.05 6.16 -4.56
N ASP A 43 27.18 6.83 -4.23
CA ASP A 43 28.02 7.49 -5.22
C ASP A 43 29.47 7.05 -5.03
N ARG A 44 30.08 6.59 -6.10
CA ARG A 44 31.47 6.11 -6.13
C ARG A 44 32.20 6.88 -7.21
N TRP A 45 33.52 6.87 -7.18
CA TRP A 45 34.29 7.61 -8.16
C TRP A 45 35.62 6.95 -8.47
N GLY A 46 36.18 7.34 -9.61
CA GLY A 46 37.51 6.96 -10.04
C GLY A 46 37.74 7.30 -11.49
N GLU A 47 38.84 6.78 -12.06
CA GLU A 47 39.09 6.96 -13.49
C GLU A 47 38.16 6.06 -14.32
N PRO A 48 37.85 6.45 -15.57
CA PRO A 48 37.22 5.56 -16.53
C PRO A 48 37.97 4.23 -16.64
N GLY A 49 37.25 3.12 -16.45
CA GLY A 49 37.83 1.76 -16.51
C GLY A 49 38.68 1.36 -15.31
N GLU A 50 38.80 2.20 -14.28
CA GLU A 50 39.51 1.84 -13.05
C GLU A 50 38.79 0.68 -12.34
N ALA A 51 39.52 -0.40 -12.06
CA ALA A 51 39.01 -1.50 -11.29
C ALA A 51 38.90 -1.12 -9.81
N LYS A 52 37.70 -1.24 -9.25
CA LYS A 52 37.41 -0.99 -7.83
C LYS A 52 37.16 -2.30 -7.11
N GLU A 53 37.59 -2.36 -5.85
CA GLU A 53 37.37 -3.53 -5.03
C GLU A 53 35.91 -3.59 -4.52
N ILE A 54 35.25 -4.73 -4.75
CA ILE A 54 33.99 -5.12 -4.11
C ILE A 54 34.28 -6.25 -3.14
N ARG A 55 33.78 -6.12 -1.91
CA ARG A 55 33.84 -7.18 -0.89
C ARG A 55 32.45 -7.71 -0.61
N VAL A 56 32.35 -9.02 -0.47
CA VAL A 56 31.13 -9.70 -0.02
C VAL A 56 31.42 -10.41 1.29
N TYR A 57 30.65 -10.12 2.32
CA TYR A 57 30.69 -10.85 3.59
C TYR A 57 29.68 -11.99 3.52
N SER A 58 30.17 -13.22 3.64
CA SER A 58 29.32 -14.42 3.64
C SER A 58 29.97 -15.55 4.44
N ASN A 59 29.15 -16.36 5.10
CA ASN A 59 29.58 -17.63 5.69
C ASN A 59 29.32 -18.84 4.75
N CYS A 60 28.76 -18.61 3.56
CA CYS A 60 28.49 -19.66 2.59
C CYS A 60 29.77 -20.14 1.89
N PRO A 61 29.85 -21.41 1.45
CA PRO A 61 31.00 -21.97 0.75
C PRO A 61 31.41 -21.24 -0.53
N GLN A 62 30.44 -20.76 -1.32
CA GLN A 62 30.69 -20.10 -2.61
C GLN A 62 29.78 -18.89 -2.80
N VAL A 63 30.32 -17.86 -3.45
CA VAL A 63 29.58 -16.67 -3.87
C VAL A 63 29.91 -16.36 -5.33
N GLU A 64 28.88 -16.14 -6.13
CA GLU A 64 28.98 -15.58 -7.48
C GLU A 64 28.60 -14.11 -7.47
N LEU A 65 29.39 -13.27 -8.11
CA LEU A 65 29.13 -11.83 -8.21
C LEU A 65 28.68 -11.48 -9.63
N PHE A 66 27.70 -10.59 -9.76
CA PHE A 66 27.20 -10.06 -11.02
C PHE A 66 27.33 -8.54 -11.02
N VAL A 67 27.74 -7.96 -12.13
CA VAL A 67 27.76 -6.51 -12.37
C VAL A 67 26.93 -6.22 -13.62
N ASN A 68 25.89 -5.40 -13.47
CA ASN A 68 24.97 -5.03 -14.55
C ASN A 68 24.44 -6.26 -15.31
N GLY A 69 24.03 -7.30 -14.55
CA GLY A 69 23.53 -8.56 -15.08
C GLY A 69 24.60 -9.54 -15.60
N THR A 70 25.86 -9.12 -15.73
CA THR A 70 26.95 -9.98 -16.22
C THR A 70 27.70 -10.63 -15.07
N SER A 71 27.95 -11.94 -15.12
CA SER A 71 28.74 -12.63 -14.09
C SER A 71 30.19 -12.14 -14.11
N ALA A 72 30.68 -11.78 -12.92
CA ALA A 72 32.07 -11.48 -12.62
C ALA A 72 32.80 -12.70 -12.01
N GLY A 73 32.17 -13.88 -12.06
CA GLY A 73 32.73 -15.15 -11.62
C GLY A 73 32.42 -15.51 -10.16
N THR A 74 32.64 -16.80 -9.87
CA THR A 74 32.40 -17.42 -8.56
C THR A 74 33.69 -17.53 -7.77
N LYS A 75 33.63 -17.23 -6.46
CA LYS A 75 34.73 -17.43 -5.52
C LYS A 75 34.31 -18.32 -4.36
N SER A 76 35.25 -19.15 -3.90
CA SER A 76 35.08 -19.99 -2.72
C SER A 76 35.57 -19.27 -1.47
N ARG A 77 34.84 -19.42 -0.38
CA ARG A 77 35.18 -18.84 0.92
C ARG A 77 36.39 -19.54 1.55
N THR A 78 37.44 -18.78 1.83
CA THR A 78 38.65 -19.23 2.52
C THR A 78 38.91 -18.33 3.72
N VAL A 79 38.62 -18.81 4.95
CA VAL A 79 38.68 -17.99 6.18
C VAL A 79 40.01 -17.26 6.38
N ALA A 80 41.12 -17.88 5.99
CA ALA A 80 42.46 -17.33 6.11
C ALA A 80 42.85 -16.33 5.01
N ASP A 81 42.04 -16.19 3.94
CA ASP A 81 42.29 -15.24 2.85
C ASP A 81 41.64 -13.89 3.18
N TYR A 82 42.40 -13.00 3.80
CA TYR A 82 41.92 -11.68 4.18
C TYR A 82 42.11 -10.66 3.05
N PRO A 83 41.18 -9.68 2.87
CA PRO A 83 39.92 -9.50 3.59
C PRO A 83 38.76 -10.35 3.01
N ALA A 84 37.66 -10.40 3.77
CA ALA A 84 36.37 -11.01 3.39
C ALA A 84 36.45 -12.51 3.03
N ALA A 85 37.34 -13.26 3.68
CA ALA A 85 37.55 -14.69 3.42
C ALA A 85 37.71 -15.04 1.92
N GLY A 86 38.43 -14.20 1.17
CA GLY A 86 38.69 -14.36 -0.26
C GLY A 86 37.59 -13.83 -1.19
N LEU A 87 36.43 -13.47 -0.64
CA LEU A 87 35.25 -13.02 -1.39
C LEU A 87 35.35 -11.52 -1.75
N ARG A 88 36.35 -11.20 -2.57
CA ARG A 88 36.61 -9.86 -3.09
C ARG A 88 36.88 -9.88 -4.59
N TRP A 89 36.36 -8.91 -5.32
CA TRP A 89 36.55 -8.77 -6.77
C TRP A 89 37.11 -7.39 -7.08
N HIS A 90 37.94 -7.28 -8.11
CA HIS A 90 38.41 -6.00 -8.65
C HIS A 90 37.76 -5.81 -10.01
N LEU A 91 36.78 -4.92 -10.10
CA LEU A 91 35.92 -4.80 -11.28
C LEU A 91 35.84 -3.35 -11.73
N PRO A 92 35.93 -3.08 -13.04
CA PRO A 92 35.63 -1.76 -13.58
C PRO A 92 34.12 -1.49 -13.48
N PHE A 93 33.77 -0.23 -13.27
CA PHE A 93 32.38 0.22 -13.33
C PHE A 93 32.14 1.13 -14.51
N ALA A 94 30.95 1.04 -15.10
CA ALA A 94 30.52 1.98 -16.13
C ALA A 94 30.33 3.36 -15.50
N ALA A 95 30.64 4.44 -16.21
CA ALA A 95 30.23 5.76 -15.76
C ALA A 95 28.70 5.81 -15.61
N GLY A 96 28.22 6.46 -14.54
CA GLY A 96 26.80 6.47 -14.19
C GLY A 96 26.36 5.22 -13.42
N ARG A 97 25.13 4.76 -13.67
CA ARG A 97 24.48 3.76 -12.82
C ARG A 97 25.09 2.36 -12.97
N ASN A 98 25.38 1.72 -11.84
CA ASN A 98 25.79 0.33 -11.76
C ASN A 98 24.93 -0.44 -10.73
N VAL A 99 24.68 -1.71 -11.02
CA VAL A 99 24.01 -2.66 -10.13
C VAL A 99 24.95 -3.84 -9.90
N VAL A 100 25.22 -4.16 -8.64
CA VAL A 100 26.09 -5.28 -8.24
C VAL A 100 25.27 -6.23 -7.39
N ARG A 101 25.18 -7.49 -7.81
CA ARG A 101 24.40 -8.53 -7.14
C ARG A 101 25.29 -9.70 -6.76
N ALA A 102 25.22 -10.14 -5.51
CA ALA A 102 25.91 -11.32 -5.01
C ALA A 102 24.91 -12.47 -4.84
N VAL A 103 25.29 -13.67 -5.25
CA VAL A 103 24.53 -14.91 -5.05
C VAL A 103 25.40 -15.88 -4.29
N ALA A 104 25.05 -16.15 -3.03
CA ALA A 104 25.74 -17.11 -2.19
C ALA A 104 25.02 -18.47 -2.21
N ARG A 105 25.78 -19.56 -2.27
CA ARG A 105 25.26 -20.93 -2.21
C ARG A 105 25.60 -21.54 -0.85
N ALA A 106 24.59 -21.82 -0.04
CA ALA A 106 24.75 -22.49 1.25
C ALA A 106 25.05 -23.99 1.07
N ALA A 107 25.62 -24.62 2.10
CA ALA A 107 25.97 -26.05 2.07
C ALA A 107 24.75 -26.97 1.88
N ALA A 108 23.55 -26.53 2.29
CA ALA A 108 22.29 -27.25 2.13
C ALA A 108 21.61 -27.02 0.76
N GLY A 109 22.26 -26.31 -0.18
CA GLY A 109 21.72 -26.03 -1.51
C GLY A 109 20.86 -24.76 -1.60
N GLU A 110 20.53 -24.12 -0.48
CA GLU A 110 19.86 -22.81 -0.43
C GLU A 110 20.70 -21.73 -1.14
N GLN A 111 20.04 -20.84 -1.87
CA GLN A 111 20.66 -19.65 -2.48
C GLN A 111 20.20 -18.39 -1.76
N LEU A 112 21.16 -17.53 -1.44
CA LEU A 112 20.92 -16.22 -0.84
C LEU A 112 21.40 -15.14 -1.80
N THR A 113 20.69 -14.03 -1.84
CA THR A 113 21.03 -12.90 -2.71
C THR A 113 21.09 -11.60 -1.94
N ASP A 114 22.04 -10.76 -2.31
CA ASP A 114 22.08 -9.36 -1.90
C ASP A 114 22.48 -8.50 -3.10
N GLU A 115 22.02 -7.25 -3.12
CA GLU A 115 22.19 -6.34 -4.25
C GLU A 115 22.40 -4.90 -3.76
N ILE A 116 23.36 -4.22 -4.39
CA ILE A 116 23.58 -2.78 -4.22
C ILE A 116 23.55 -2.09 -5.57
N ALA A 117 23.16 -0.81 -5.56
CA ALA A 117 23.19 0.01 -6.75
C ALA A 117 23.71 1.41 -6.42
N PHE A 118 24.61 1.91 -7.26
CA PHE A 118 25.34 3.16 -7.07
C PHE A 118 25.68 3.83 -8.41
N ASP A 119 25.90 5.13 -8.37
CA ASP A 119 26.37 5.92 -9.50
C ASP A 119 27.90 6.06 -9.42
N TYR A 120 28.60 5.80 -10.52
CA TYR A 120 30.04 5.88 -10.62
C TYR A 120 30.46 7.11 -11.41
N HIS A 121 31.07 8.06 -10.71
CA HIS A 121 31.50 9.36 -11.23
C HIS A 121 32.93 9.28 -11.74
N THR A 122 33.11 9.58 -13.02
CA THR A 122 34.43 9.68 -13.66
C THR A 122 34.84 11.13 -13.96
N GLU A 123 33.91 12.05 -13.78
CA GLU A 123 34.10 13.49 -13.96
C GLU A 123 35.05 14.04 -12.90
N LYS A 124 35.83 15.07 -13.26
CA LYS A 124 36.68 15.78 -12.30
C LYS A 124 35.94 16.98 -11.75
N TRP A 125 35.81 17.06 -10.43
CA TRP A 125 35.25 18.21 -9.74
C TRP A 125 36.35 19.07 -9.10
N GLY A 126 36.04 20.36 -8.93
CA GLY A 126 36.86 21.30 -8.20
C GLY A 126 36.69 21.21 -6.68
N LYS A 127 37.24 22.19 -5.94
CA LYS A 127 36.98 22.29 -4.50
C LYS A 127 35.51 22.57 -4.24
N ALA A 128 34.93 21.89 -3.24
CA ALA A 128 33.57 22.17 -2.79
C ALA A 128 33.42 23.66 -2.46
N ALA A 129 32.38 24.28 -3.01
CA ALA A 129 32.11 25.71 -2.92
C ALA A 129 30.70 26.01 -2.38
N LYS A 130 29.75 25.09 -2.58
CA LYS A 130 28.36 25.26 -2.14
C LYS A 130 27.77 23.96 -1.62
N LEU A 131 26.81 24.10 -0.72
CA LEU A 131 25.92 23.03 -0.33
C LEU A 131 24.60 23.16 -1.10
N THR A 132 23.88 22.05 -1.18
CA THR A 132 22.44 22.01 -1.46
C THR A 132 21.73 21.49 -0.23
N LEU A 133 20.44 21.76 -0.11
CA LEU A 133 19.60 21.14 0.89
C LEU A 133 18.25 20.88 0.26
N VAL A 134 17.79 19.64 0.33
CA VAL A 134 16.52 19.21 -0.23
C VAL A 134 15.76 18.41 0.81
N GLU A 135 14.44 18.42 0.71
CA GLU A 135 13.62 17.38 1.32
C GLU A 135 13.79 16.11 0.47
N ALA A 136 14.44 15.10 1.03
CA ALA A 136 14.75 13.85 0.35
C ALA A 136 13.57 12.87 0.36
N SER A 137 12.80 12.87 1.45
CA SER A 137 11.56 12.12 1.59
C SER A 137 10.75 12.64 2.78
N ARG A 138 9.47 12.27 2.85
CA ARG A 138 8.56 12.62 3.94
C ARG A 138 7.64 11.45 4.25
N ASP A 139 7.39 11.25 5.54
CA ASP A 139 6.41 10.32 6.10
C ASP A 139 5.59 11.11 7.14
N GLY A 140 4.43 11.60 6.72
CA GLY A 140 3.58 12.48 7.51
C GLY A 140 4.31 13.72 8.03
N ALA A 141 4.43 13.82 9.36
CA ALA A 141 5.11 14.92 10.03
C ALA A 141 6.64 14.80 10.02
N GLU A 142 7.20 13.63 9.70
CA GLU A 142 8.66 13.44 9.63
C GLU A 142 9.17 13.61 8.20
N ALA A 143 10.11 14.53 8.00
CA ALA A 143 10.78 14.75 6.73
C ALA A 143 12.28 14.46 6.87
N TRP A 144 12.85 13.73 5.93
CA TRP A 144 14.29 13.64 5.75
C TRP A 144 14.76 14.84 4.93
N ILE A 145 15.68 15.61 5.48
CA ILE A 145 16.42 16.62 4.71
C ILE A 145 17.83 16.11 4.42
N GLU A 146 18.27 16.27 3.17
CA GLU A 146 19.59 15.82 2.71
C GLU A 146 20.36 17.00 2.13
N THR A 147 21.63 17.12 2.52
CA THR A 147 22.59 18.04 1.92
C THR A 147 23.59 17.30 1.05
N ARG A 148 23.98 17.93 -0.07
CA ARG A 148 25.11 17.50 -0.91
C ARG A 148 26.05 18.66 -1.19
N ALA A 149 27.36 18.37 -1.25
CA ALA A 149 28.39 19.34 -1.62
C ALA A 149 28.64 19.36 -3.13
N PHE A 150 28.81 20.57 -3.67
CA PHE A 150 29.13 20.81 -5.08
C PHE A 150 30.26 21.83 -5.21
N ASP A 151 30.99 21.76 -6.31
CA ASP A 151 31.99 22.77 -6.67
C ASP A 151 31.35 24.03 -7.26
N LYS A 152 32.20 24.97 -7.69
CA LYS A 152 31.76 26.24 -8.29
C LYS A 152 31.06 26.06 -9.65
N ASP A 153 31.37 24.98 -10.36
CA ASP A 153 30.87 24.69 -11.71
C ASP A 153 29.60 23.80 -11.65
N GLY A 154 29.23 23.32 -10.46
CA GLY A 154 28.02 22.55 -10.21
C GLY A 154 28.20 21.04 -10.24
N LEU A 155 29.44 20.54 -10.24
CA LEU A 155 29.71 19.10 -10.17
C LEU A 155 29.67 18.59 -8.72
N PRO A 156 29.11 17.38 -8.46
CA PRO A 156 29.09 16.80 -7.13
C PRO A 156 30.50 16.55 -6.58
N CYS A 157 30.80 17.08 -5.39
CA CYS A 157 32.05 16.79 -4.69
C CYS A 157 31.86 15.57 -3.78
N VAL A 158 31.89 14.38 -4.35
CA VAL A 158 31.62 13.12 -3.64
C VAL A 158 32.70 12.74 -2.61
N ASP A 159 33.84 13.41 -2.62
CA ASP A 159 34.91 13.28 -1.61
C ASP A 159 34.80 14.34 -0.49
N ALA A 160 33.84 15.27 -0.56
CA ALA A 160 33.73 16.34 0.41
C ALA A 160 33.44 15.81 1.81
N ALA A 161 34.30 16.20 2.77
CA ALA A 161 34.26 15.77 4.17
C ALA A 161 34.14 16.96 5.14
N HIS A 162 33.40 18.00 4.73
CA HIS A 162 33.19 19.19 5.57
C HIS A 162 32.28 18.86 6.75
N VAL A 163 32.50 19.51 7.89
CA VAL A 163 31.54 19.46 9.01
C VAL A 163 30.41 20.43 8.71
N VAL A 164 29.19 19.89 8.57
CA VAL A 164 27.99 20.67 8.36
C VAL A 164 27.19 20.77 9.65
N ARG A 165 26.43 21.85 9.77
CA ARG A 165 25.43 22.06 10.81
C ARG A 165 24.06 22.25 10.18
N PHE A 166 23.10 21.45 10.61
CA PHE A 166 21.69 21.66 10.33
C PHE A 166 21.08 22.62 11.36
N ASP A 167 20.24 23.54 10.91
CA ASP A 167 19.43 24.40 11.77
C ASP A 167 17.99 24.40 11.24
N LEU A 168 17.04 24.67 12.11
CA LEU A 168 15.63 24.73 11.78
C LEU A 168 15.02 25.96 12.42
N ALA A 169 14.26 26.73 11.66
CA ALA A 169 13.43 27.83 12.14
C ALA A 169 11.98 27.60 11.70
N GLY A 170 11.02 27.87 12.59
CA GLY A 170 9.58 27.67 12.32
C GLY A 170 8.98 26.47 13.06
N GLU A 171 7.88 25.95 12.54
CA GLU A 171 6.99 25.03 13.25
C GLU A 171 7.45 23.56 13.14
N GLY A 172 8.53 23.21 13.84
CA GLY A 172 9.03 21.84 13.92
C GLY A 172 10.28 21.70 14.78
N THR A 173 10.79 20.48 14.86
CA THR A 173 12.02 20.16 15.60
C THR A 173 12.91 19.24 14.76
N LEU A 174 14.23 19.45 14.78
CA LEU A 174 15.16 18.43 14.30
C LEU A 174 15.07 17.21 15.22
N VAL A 175 15.03 16.02 14.64
CA VAL A 175 15.19 14.76 15.38
C VAL A 175 16.68 14.53 15.55
N ASP A 176 17.27 15.25 16.50
CA ASP A 176 18.70 15.30 16.75
C ASP A 176 19.08 14.76 18.14
N ASN A 177 20.37 14.84 18.49
CA ASN A 177 20.94 14.35 19.75
C ASN A 177 20.80 12.83 19.98
N LEU A 178 20.66 12.05 18.92
CA LEU A 178 20.57 10.57 19.01
C LEU A 178 21.95 9.88 19.07
N GLY A 179 23.04 10.64 18.86
CA GLY A 179 24.40 10.10 18.83
C GLY A 179 24.74 9.30 17.56
N THR A 180 23.88 9.33 16.55
CA THR A 180 24.06 8.71 15.23
C THR A 180 24.32 9.77 14.15
N PRO A 181 24.97 9.45 13.03
CA PRO A 181 25.22 10.42 11.95
C PRO A 181 23.93 11.08 11.44
N GLU A 182 22.83 10.33 11.38
CA GLU A 182 21.53 10.77 10.87
C GLU A 182 20.63 11.42 11.93
N GLY A 183 21.04 11.40 13.19
CA GLY A 183 20.38 12.05 14.32
C GLY A 183 21.28 13.07 15.00
N SER A 184 22.16 13.73 14.24
CA SER A 184 23.11 14.71 14.75
C SER A 184 23.02 16.03 14.01
N ARG A 185 22.77 17.11 14.76
CA ARG A 185 22.72 18.47 14.21
C ARG A 185 24.03 18.90 13.56
N VAL A 186 25.16 18.45 14.10
CA VAL A 186 26.48 18.71 13.56
C VAL A 186 27.08 17.38 13.15
N VAL A 187 27.41 17.23 11.87
CA VAL A 187 27.91 15.98 11.30
C VAL A 187 28.88 16.27 10.16
N GLN A 188 29.93 15.45 10.05
CA GLN A 188 30.81 15.49 8.89
C GLN A 188 30.17 14.77 7.71
N LEU A 189 30.16 15.41 6.54
CA LEU A 189 29.74 14.82 5.27
C LEU A 189 30.46 13.48 5.05
N ALA A 190 29.70 12.50 4.59
CA ALA A 190 30.19 11.21 4.13
C ALA A 190 29.78 11.07 2.66
N ASN A 191 30.77 10.83 1.80
CA ASN A 191 30.56 10.76 0.35
C ASN A 191 29.90 12.05 -0.22
N GLY A 192 30.32 13.21 0.30
CA GLY A 192 29.77 14.52 -0.05
C GLY A 192 28.36 14.78 0.48
N ARG A 193 27.81 13.92 1.34
CA ARG A 193 26.41 13.97 1.81
C ARG A 193 26.25 13.90 3.32
N ALA A 194 25.13 14.45 3.80
CA ALA A 194 24.61 14.18 5.13
C ALA A 194 23.10 14.37 5.13
N ARG A 195 22.39 13.69 6.03
CA ARG A 195 20.96 13.87 6.20
C ARG A 195 20.57 13.87 7.67
N ILE A 196 19.43 14.48 7.98
CA ILE A 196 18.81 14.47 9.31
C ILE A 196 17.29 14.49 9.16
N ARG A 197 16.59 13.97 10.16
CA ARG A 197 15.13 14.06 10.22
C ARG A 197 14.67 15.38 10.84
N VAL A 198 13.55 15.87 10.34
CA VAL A 198 12.78 16.98 10.88
C VAL A 198 11.40 16.46 11.21
N ARG A 199 10.90 16.73 12.41
CA ARG A 199 9.50 16.51 12.76
C ARG A 199 8.77 17.85 12.76
N LEU A 200 7.88 18.05 11.80
CA LEU A 200 7.06 19.25 11.71
C LEU A 200 5.89 19.18 12.69
N THR A 201 5.50 20.34 13.19
CA THR A 201 4.36 20.52 14.10
C THR A 201 3.31 21.50 13.56
N GLY A 202 3.60 22.19 12.45
CA GLY A 202 2.70 23.14 11.79
C GLY A 202 3.07 23.40 10.31
N ARG A 203 2.54 24.48 9.72
CA ARG A 203 2.46 24.71 8.26
C ARG A 203 3.81 25.02 7.59
N LYS A 204 4.79 25.56 8.31
CA LYS A 204 6.02 26.01 7.67
C LYS A 204 7.22 25.99 8.62
N ALA A 205 8.29 25.38 8.17
CA ALA A 205 9.62 25.51 8.72
C ALA A 205 10.62 25.77 7.60
N VAL A 206 11.75 26.38 7.92
CA VAL A 206 12.89 26.52 7.02
C VAL A 206 14.05 25.80 7.68
N ALA A 207 14.53 24.75 7.02
CA ALA A 207 15.77 24.12 7.41
C ALA A 207 16.93 24.78 6.68
N ALA A 208 18.04 24.94 7.37
CA ALA A 208 19.28 25.47 6.85
C ALA A 208 20.39 24.44 7.07
N VAL A 209 21.36 24.44 6.16
CA VAL A 209 22.63 23.75 6.35
C VAL A 209 23.78 24.71 6.11
N THR A 210 24.72 24.73 7.05
CA THR A 210 25.86 25.64 7.03
C THR A 210 27.16 24.89 7.25
N SER A 211 28.24 25.41 6.67
CA SER A 211 29.61 24.93 6.89
C SER A 211 30.59 26.06 6.60
N PRO A 212 31.65 26.25 7.40
CA PRO A 212 32.67 27.27 7.12
C PRO A 212 33.25 27.15 5.71
N GLY A 213 33.27 28.26 4.98
CA GLY A 213 33.83 28.32 3.63
C GLY A 213 32.94 27.79 2.51
N LEU A 214 31.77 27.20 2.83
CA LEU A 214 30.79 26.78 1.84
C LEU A 214 29.58 27.73 1.87
N ARG A 215 29.01 28.00 0.70
CA ARG A 215 27.72 28.72 0.63
C ARG A 215 26.63 27.86 1.29
N SER A 216 25.96 28.44 2.29
CA SER A 216 24.83 27.82 2.98
C SER A 216 23.69 27.50 2.03
N ALA A 217 22.92 26.47 2.35
CA ALA A 217 21.71 26.11 1.64
C ALA A 217 20.51 26.06 2.59
N PHE A 218 19.34 26.31 2.02
CA PHE A 218 18.08 26.36 2.74
C PHE A 218 17.07 25.52 1.98
N VAL A 219 16.20 24.84 2.71
CA VAL A 219 14.99 24.24 2.16
C VAL A 219 13.82 24.72 2.99
N THR A 220 12.80 25.21 2.30
CA THR A 220 11.52 25.49 2.95
C THR A 220 10.77 24.17 3.06
N LEU A 221 10.53 23.75 4.28
CA LEU A 221 9.67 22.63 4.63
C LEU A 221 8.30 23.21 4.90
N ASP A 222 7.51 23.35 3.84
CA ASP A 222 6.09 23.51 4.06
C ASP A 222 5.58 22.16 4.58
N ALA A 223 4.79 22.16 5.66
CA ALA A 223 3.83 21.08 5.75
C ALA A 223 2.81 21.41 4.67
N GLU A 224 2.57 20.48 3.76
CA GLU A 224 1.49 20.57 2.77
C GLU A 224 0.31 21.38 3.37
N PRO A 225 0.02 22.60 2.89
CA PRO A 225 -1.38 22.97 2.86
C PRO A 225 -1.99 21.93 1.95
N ALA A 226 -3.00 21.18 2.42
CA ALA A 226 -3.84 20.45 1.49
C ALA A 226 -4.24 21.44 0.37
N ASN A 227 -3.66 21.26 -0.82
CA ASN A 227 -3.78 22.03 -2.07
C ASN A 227 -2.76 23.15 -2.33
N GLY A 228 -1.90 22.88 -3.31
CA GLY A 228 -1.14 23.88 -4.06
C GLY A 228 -1.95 24.53 -5.19
N GLN A 229 -1.78 25.84 -5.33
CA GLN A 229 -1.92 26.53 -6.62
C GLN A 229 -0.53 26.85 -7.15
N ALA A 230 -0.36 26.60 -8.45
CA ALA A 230 0.85 26.83 -9.22
C ALA A 230 1.19 28.32 -9.35
N ALA A 231 2.49 28.62 -9.36
CA ALA A 231 3.02 29.84 -9.98
C ALA A 231 3.99 29.45 -11.09
N ALA A 232 3.73 29.96 -12.29
CA ALA A 232 4.44 29.67 -13.53
C ALA A 232 5.82 30.35 -13.60
N ALA A 233 6.79 29.67 -14.21
CA ALA A 233 7.93 30.30 -14.87
C ALA A 233 8.27 29.53 -16.15
N LYS A 234 8.26 30.25 -17.28
CA LYS A 234 8.56 29.77 -18.63
C LYS A 234 10.07 29.64 -18.85
N ALA A 235 10.52 28.54 -19.46
CA ALA A 235 11.27 28.50 -20.72
C ALA A 235 11.89 27.11 -20.97
N SER A 236 11.58 26.49 -22.12
CA SER A 236 12.37 25.45 -22.81
C SER A 236 13.29 26.13 -23.86
N PRO A 237 14.22 25.45 -24.59
CA PRO A 237 14.49 24.00 -24.77
C PRO A 237 15.98 23.64 -24.54
N VAL A 238 16.42 22.40 -24.32
CA VAL A 238 16.47 21.24 -25.23
C VAL A 238 16.64 20.01 -24.33
N ALA A 239 15.70 19.06 -24.37
CA ALA A 239 15.85 17.79 -23.65
C ALA A 239 16.12 16.67 -24.66
N SER A 240 17.34 16.13 -24.60
CA SER A 240 17.61 14.77 -25.07
C SER A 240 16.87 13.83 -24.12
N SER A 241 15.81 13.22 -24.63
CA SER A 241 15.06 12.15 -23.97
C SER A 241 15.97 10.95 -23.73
N TRP A 242 16.18 10.53 -22.48
CA TRP A 242 16.30 9.11 -22.06
C TRP A 242 16.12 9.04 -20.53
N ALA A 243 14.89 9.29 -20.06
CA ALA A 243 14.46 8.88 -18.73
C ALA A 243 13.95 7.43 -18.83
N SER A 244 14.46 6.52 -18.00
CA SER A 244 13.73 5.28 -17.69
C SER A 244 12.48 5.69 -16.89
N PRO A 245 11.27 5.23 -17.23
CA PRO A 245 10.06 5.76 -16.62
C PRO A 245 10.00 5.42 -15.14
N SER A 246 9.75 6.43 -14.30
CA SER A 246 9.03 6.18 -13.05
C SER A 246 7.69 5.53 -13.40
N VAL A 247 7.39 4.35 -12.86
CA VAL A 247 6.05 3.76 -12.92
C VAL A 247 5.18 4.50 -11.89
N GLY A 248 4.99 5.80 -12.10
CA GLY A 248 4.10 6.66 -11.33
C GLY A 248 2.81 6.87 -12.12
N ILE A 249 1.67 6.74 -11.46
CA ILE A 249 0.36 7.05 -12.02
C ILE A 249 -0.28 8.15 -11.18
N ASP A 250 -0.63 9.26 -11.83
CA ASP A 250 -1.35 10.36 -11.19
C ASP A 250 -2.86 10.03 -11.18
N VAL A 251 -3.28 9.19 -10.23
CA VAL A 251 -4.69 8.81 -10.08
C VAL A 251 -5.54 10.03 -9.73
N ALA A 252 -5.01 10.95 -8.92
CA ALA A 252 -5.71 12.17 -8.54
C ALA A 252 -6.04 13.04 -9.77
N GLY A 253 -5.08 13.23 -10.68
CA GLY A 253 -5.28 13.93 -11.94
C GLY A 253 -6.19 13.19 -12.91
N LEU A 254 -5.98 11.88 -13.09
CA LEU A 254 -6.77 11.05 -14.00
C LEU A 254 -8.25 10.98 -13.62
N ASP A 255 -8.55 10.86 -12.33
CA ASP A 255 -9.92 10.70 -11.83
C ASP A 255 -10.54 12.01 -11.34
N ARG A 256 -9.84 13.15 -11.41
CA ARG A 256 -10.30 14.43 -10.85
C ARG A 256 -11.74 14.77 -11.23
N GLU A 257 -12.06 14.77 -12.53
CA GLU A 257 -13.39 15.12 -13.02
C GLU A 257 -14.46 14.12 -12.52
N ARG A 258 -14.16 12.83 -12.57
CA ARG A 258 -15.04 11.74 -12.11
C ARG A 258 -15.34 11.88 -10.61
N ILE A 259 -14.31 12.12 -9.81
CA ILE A 259 -14.40 12.34 -8.36
C ILE A 259 -15.29 13.55 -8.06
N LEU A 260 -15.03 14.69 -8.70
CA LEU A 260 -15.78 15.92 -8.44
C LEU A 260 -17.25 15.78 -8.87
N LYS A 261 -17.52 15.17 -10.02
CA LYS A 261 -18.89 14.89 -10.45
C LYS A 261 -19.65 14.05 -9.43
N ALA A 262 -19.04 12.99 -8.90
CA ALA A 262 -19.67 12.13 -7.90
C ALA A 262 -19.85 12.87 -6.56
N ALA A 263 -18.87 13.66 -6.13
CA ALA A 263 -18.92 14.42 -4.89
C ALA A 263 -19.95 15.55 -4.93
N ASP A 264 -20.03 16.30 -6.03
CA ASP A 264 -21.01 17.36 -6.24
C ASP A 264 -22.44 16.80 -6.27
N ALA A 265 -22.64 15.63 -6.89
CA ALA A 265 -23.91 14.91 -6.80
C ALA A 265 -24.23 14.53 -5.35
N ALA A 266 -23.25 14.06 -4.57
CA ALA A 266 -23.44 13.70 -3.17
C ALA A 266 -23.78 14.91 -2.28
N LEU A 267 -23.26 16.11 -2.57
CA LEU A 267 -23.58 17.35 -1.84
C LEU A 267 -25.08 17.67 -1.87
N ALA A 268 -25.75 17.39 -3.00
CA ALA A 268 -27.16 17.71 -3.19
C ALA A 268 -28.13 16.69 -2.55
N LEU A 269 -27.63 15.52 -2.12
CA LEU A 269 -28.48 14.44 -1.63
C LEU A 269 -28.70 14.53 -0.11
N PRO A 270 -29.90 14.22 0.40
CA PRO A 270 -30.15 14.15 1.83
C PRO A 270 -29.43 12.95 2.47
N PRO A 271 -29.22 12.97 3.80
CA PRO A 271 -28.77 11.79 4.53
C PRO A 271 -29.66 10.59 4.27
N LEU A 272 -29.03 9.43 4.17
CA LEU A 272 -29.69 8.15 3.98
C LEU A 272 -29.47 7.32 5.23
N THR A 273 -30.50 6.64 5.71
CA THR A 273 -30.46 5.88 6.95
C THR A 273 -31.22 4.57 6.74
N ILE A 274 -30.81 3.50 7.41
CA ILE A 274 -31.53 2.23 7.28
C ILE A 274 -32.92 2.28 7.93
N THR A 275 -33.07 3.09 8.98
CA THR A 275 -34.34 3.35 9.70
C THR A 275 -35.45 3.95 8.83
N ALA A 276 -35.10 4.54 7.67
CA ALA A 276 -36.08 5.03 6.69
C ALA A 276 -36.77 3.91 5.90
N HIS A 277 -36.29 2.67 6.02
CA HIS A 277 -36.79 1.52 5.30
C HIS A 277 -37.14 0.40 6.28
N ARG A 278 -38.18 -0.40 5.97
CA ARG A 278 -38.53 -1.56 6.78
C ARG A 278 -39.05 -2.68 5.90
N ALA A 279 -38.44 -3.87 6.03
CA ALA A 279 -38.90 -5.04 5.30
C ALA A 279 -40.19 -5.61 5.94
N PRO A 280 -41.14 -6.14 5.14
CA PRO A 280 -42.38 -6.73 5.67
C PRO A 280 -42.19 -7.87 6.68
N HIS A 281 -41.08 -8.60 6.57
CA HIS A 281 -40.73 -9.75 7.42
C HIS A 281 -39.46 -9.52 8.26
N ALA A 282 -39.05 -8.26 8.45
CA ALA A 282 -37.90 -7.96 9.30
C ALA A 282 -38.21 -8.29 10.76
N GLU A 283 -37.45 -9.23 11.30
CA GLU A 283 -37.27 -9.39 12.74
C GLU A 283 -36.25 -8.35 13.23
N GLY A 284 -36.30 -7.97 14.51
CA GLY A 284 -35.40 -6.98 15.09
C GLY A 284 -35.94 -5.55 15.13
N SER A 285 -35.08 -4.62 15.55
CA SER A 285 -35.40 -3.20 15.69
C SER A 285 -35.24 -2.45 14.35
N PRO A 286 -35.82 -1.24 14.21
CA PRO A 286 -35.59 -0.40 13.03
C PRO A 286 -34.12 -0.03 12.77
N HIS A 287 -33.24 -0.22 13.76
CA HIS A 287 -31.81 0.05 13.68
C HIS A 287 -30.99 -1.17 13.24
N ASP A 288 -31.61 -2.33 13.05
CA ASP A 288 -30.91 -3.54 12.62
C ASP A 288 -30.88 -3.65 11.09
N PHE A 289 -29.71 -3.99 10.55
CA PHE A 289 -29.56 -4.19 9.12
C PHE A 289 -30.28 -5.46 8.67
N TYR A 290 -31.06 -5.36 7.59
CA TYR A 290 -31.84 -6.46 7.05
C TYR A 290 -31.69 -6.52 5.52
N SER A 291 -31.48 -7.72 5.01
CA SER A 291 -31.54 -8.01 3.57
C SER A 291 -32.01 -9.44 3.35
N ASN A 292 -32.50 -9.75 2.16
CA ASN A 292 -32.79 -11.14 1.79
C ASN A 292 -31.61 -11.78 1.05
N GLY A 293 -31.51 -13.11 1.15
CA GLY A 293 -30.58 -13.88 0.34
C GLY A 293 -30.97 -13.85 -1.14
N ASP A 294 -30.05 -13.44 -2.01
CA ASP A 294 -30.33 -13.14 -3.43
C ASP A 294 -31.01 -14.28 -4.18
N TYR A 295 -30.60 -15.52 -3.91
CA TYR A 295 -31.00 -16.72 -4.65
C TYR A 295 -32.16 -17.49 -4.00
N TRP A 296 -32.95 -16.85 -3.14
CA TRP A 296 -34.05 -17.49 -2.43
C TRP A 296 -35.41 -16.97 -2.92
N TRP A 297 -36.29 -17.90 -3.28
CA TRP A 297 -37.56 -17.65 -3.92
C TRP A 297 -38.71 -18.25 -3.12
N PRO A 298 -39.92 -17.66 -3.15
CA PRO A 298 -41.12 -18.32 -2.63
C PRO A 298 -41.29 -19.72 -3.25
N ASP A 299 -41.61 -20.71 -2.42
CA ASP A 299 -41.90 -22.06 -2.89
C ASP A 299 -43.28 -22.09 -3.58
N PRO A 300 -43.38 -22.24 -4.91
CA PRO A 300 -44.65 -22.19 -5.62
C PRO A 300 -45.57 -23.38 -5.26
N THR A 301 -45.04 -24.40 -4.58
CA THR A 301 -45.82 -25.57 -4.13
C THR A 301 -46.51 -25.33 -2.78
N LYS A 302 -46.27 -24.19 -2.10
CA LYS A 302 -46.80 -23.88 -0.78
C LYS A 302 -47.84 -22.75 -0.85
N PRO A 303 -48.97 -22.83 -0.13
CA PRO A 303 -50.03 -21.82 -0.18
C PRO A 303 -49.58 -20.40 0.21
N ASN A 304 -48.55 -20.29 1.05
CA ASN A 304 -47.98 -19.03 1.52
C ASN A 304 -46.56 -18.78 0.97
N GLY A 305 -46.08 -19.60 0.04
CA GLY A 305 -44.72 -19.49 -0.51
C GLY A 305 -43.57 -19.80 0.46
N LEU A 306 -43.86 -20.30 1.67
CA LEU A 306 -42.85 -20.56 2.70
C LEU A 306 -42.68 -22.07 2.98
N PRO A 307 -41.46 -22.53 3.34
CA PRO A 307 -40.20 -21.77 3.37
C PRO A 307 -39.71 -21.43 1.96
N TYR A 308 -38.90 -20.37 1.82
CA TYR A 308 -38.27 -20.07 0.54
C TYR A 308 -37.32 -21.20 0.11
N VAL A 309 -37.15 -21.38 -1.21
CA VAL A 309 -36.27 -22.37 -1.85
C VAL A 309 -35.15 -21.70 -2.65
N ARG A 310 -33.97 -22.33 -2.69
CA ARG A 310 -32.78 -21.77 -3.35
C ARG A 310 -32.77 -22.07 -4.86
N ARG A 311 -32.42 -21.06 -5.68
CA ARG A 311 -32.12 -21.14 -7.12
C ARG A 311 -30.82 -20.40 -7.42
N ASP A 312 -29.71 -21.14 -7.47
CA ASP A 312 -28.37 -20.52 -7.55
C ASP A 312 -28.15 -19.75 -8.84
N GLY A 313 -27.64 -18.52 -8.74
CA GLY A 313 -27.39 -17.66 -9.90
C GLY A 313 -28.64 -16.97 -10.47
N GLU A 314 -29.83 -17.24 -9.93
CA GLU A 314 -31.09 -16.59 -10.32
C GLU A 314 -31.54 -15.65 -9.19
N SER A 315 -31.27 -14.36 -9.35
CA SER A 315 -31.61 -13.35 -8.34
C SER A 315 -33.11 -13.10 -8.26
N ASN A 316 -33.71 -13.18 -7.07
CA ASN A 316 -35.12 -12.85 -6.86
C ASN A 316 -35.33 -11.32 -6.84
N PRO A 317 -36.04 -10.74 -7.82
CA PRO A 317 -36.24 -9.29 -7.91
C PRO A 317 -37.15 -8.73 -6.80
N ASP A 318 -37.95 -9.59 -6.16
CA ASP A 318 -38.89 -9.19 -5.09
C ASP A 318 -38.23 -9.18 -3.70
N ASN A 319 -36.93 -9.50 -3.62
CA ASN A 319 -36.18 -9.46 -2.37
C ASN A 319 -36.07 -8.03 -1.81
N PHE A 320 -36.10 -7.90 -0.49
CA PHE A 320 -35.77 -6.64 0.16
C PHE A 320 -34.27 -6.38 0.13
N PHE A 321 -33.87 -5.28 -0.53
CA PHE A 321 -32.48 -4.86 -0.66
C PHE A 321 -32.23 -3.39 -0.25
N ALA A 322 -33.21 -2.70 0.34
CA ALA A 322 -33.11 -1.27 0.62
C ALA A 322 -31.96 -0.92 1.58
N HIS A 323 -31.69 -1.74 2.61
CA HIS A 323 -30.57 -1.46 3.53
C HIS A 323 -29.22 -1.68 2.84
N ARG A 324 -29.11 -2.69 1.97
CA ARG A 324 -27.91 -2.89 1.11
C ARG A 324 -27.70 -1.67 0.21
N GLN A 325 -28.75 -1.17 -0.44
CA GLN A 325 -28.67 0.07 -1.22
C GLN A 325 -28.27 1.28 -0.37
N ALA A 326 -28.71 1.32 0.89
CA ALA A 326 -28.34 2.38 1.81
C ALA A 326 -26.84 2.37 2.13
N VAL A 327 -26.28 1.19 2.42
CA VAL A 327 -24.83 1.00 2.63
C VAL A 327 -24.04 1.33 1.36
N ASN A 328 -24.48 0.84 0.19
CA ASN A 328 -23.81 1.12 -1.09
C ASN A 328 -23.82 2.62 -1.42
N SER A 329 -24.94 3.29 -1.18
CA SER A 329 -25.07 4.74 -1.40
C SER A 329 -24.24 5.53 -0.39
N LEU A 330 -24.16 5.10 0.86
CA LEU A 330 -23.28 5.70 1.85
C LEU A 330 -21.82 5.59 1.41
N ARG A 331 -21.39 4.40 0.97
CA ARG A 331 -20.06 4.14 0.40
C ARG A 331 -19.75 5.08 -0.76
N ASP A 332 -20.59 5.07 -1.80
CA ASP A 332 -20.38 5.88 -3.01
C ASP A 332 -20.23 7.37 -2.66
N ARG A 333 -21.10 7.88 -1.76
CA ARG A 333 -21.10 9.30 -1.35
C ARG A 333 -19.92 9.67 -0.48
N VAL A 334 -19.69 8.95 0.62
CA VAL A 334 -18.62 9.28 1.58
C VAL A 334 -17.24 9.11 0.94
N ALA A 335 -17.04 8.07 0.13
CA ALA A 335 -15.79 7.88 -0.59
C ALA A 335 -15.55 9.02 -1.61
N ALA A 336 -16.56 9.38 -2.42
CA ALA A 336 -16.42 10.48 -3.38
C ALA A 336 -16.14 11.82 -2.69
N LEU A 337 -16.85 12.12 -1.58
CA LEU A 337 -16.63 13.32 -0.78
C LEU A 337 -15.21 13.35 -0.16
N ALA A 338 -14.74 12.23 0.38
CA ALA A 338 -13.38 12.13 0.92
C ALA A 338 -12.32 12.32 -0.18
N ALA A 339 -12.51 11.68 -1.34
CA ALA A 339 -11.60 11.83 -2.47
C ALA A 339 -11.60 13.27 -3.01
N ALA A 340 -12.77 13.91 -3.11
CA ALA A 340 -12.87 15.31 -3.52
C ALA A 340 -12.19 16.24 -2.51
N ARG A 341 -12.34 15.98 -1.20
CA ARG A 341 -11.62 16.73 -0.15
C ARG A 341 -10.10 16.59 -0.27
N LEU A 342 -9.61 15.39 -0.58
CA LEU A 342 -8.19 15.11 -0.82
C LEU A 342 -7.68 15.88 -2.05
N VAL A 343 -8.42 15.84 -3.16
CA VAL A 343 -8.01 16.43 -4.45
C VAL A 343 -8.18 17.96 -4.54
N THR A 344 -9.02 18.56 -3.69
CA THR A 344 -9.37 19.99 -3.81
C THR A 344 -9.19 20.82 -2.57
N GLY A 345 -9.21 20.21 -1.39
CA GLY A 345 -9.07 20.97 -0.13
C GLY A 345 -10.37 21.54 0.38
N ASP A 346 -11.43 21.49 -0.43
CA ASP A 346 -12.69 22.15 -0.13
C ASP A 346 -13.37 21.47 1.06
N ALA A 347 -13.51 22.25 2.14
CA ALA A 347 -14.09 21.79 3.40
C ALA A 347 -15.57 21.39 3.28
N ARG A 348 -16.29 21.85 2.24
CA ARG A 348 -17.70 21.49 2.03
C ARG A 348 -17.90 19.99 1.85
N TYR A 349 -16.96 19.31 1.19
CA TYR A 349 -17.04 17.86 1.01
C TYR A 349 -16.90 17.11 2.34
N ALA A 350 -15.97 17.53 3.19
CA ALA A 350 -15.79 16.93 4.52
C ALA A 350 -16.97 17.24 5.45
N ALA A 351 -17.53 18.45 5.38
CA ALA A 351 -18.74 18.81 6.14
C ALA A 351 -19.95 17.94 5.75
N LYS A 352 -20.13 17.67 4.44
CA LYS A 352 -21.19 16.76 4.00
C LYS A 352 -20.91 15.32 4.42
N ALA A 353 -19.65 14.87 4.36
CA ALA A 353 -19.29 13.54 4.85
C ALA A 353 -19.60 13.38 6.34
N ASP A 354 -19.29 14.39 7.17
CA ASP A 354 -19.65 14.42 8.60
C ASP A 354 -21.16 14.26 8.82
N GLU A 355 -21.98 15.03 8.10
CA GLU A 355 -23.46 14.94 8.16
C GLU A 355 -23.95 13.51 7.89
N LEU A 356 -23.46 12.88 6.81
CA LEU A 356 -23.85 11.52 6.43
C LEU A 356 -23.40 10.47 7.46
N LEU A 357 -22.16 10.59 7.97
CA LEU A 357 -21.60 9.68 8.97
C LEU A 357 -22.36 9.76 10.29
N ARG A 358 -22.69 10.98 10.75
CA ARG A 358 -23.45 11.18 11.99
C ARG A 358 -24.85 10.57 11.87
N ALA A 359 -25.55 10.81 10.77
CA ALA A 359 -26.88 10.23 10.55
C ALA A 359 -26.86 8.70 10.48
N PHE A 360 -25.86 8.10 9.83
CA PHE A 360 -25.81 6.66 9.62
C PHE A 360 -25.30 5.88 10.85
N PHE A 361 -24.36 6.43 11.62
CA PHE A 361 -23.67 5.68 12.69
C PHE A 361 -23.96 6.18 14.10
N LEU A 362 -24.26 7.47 14.28
CA LEU A 362 -24.16 8.10 15.61
C LEU A 362 -25.50 8.61 16.15
N ASP A 363 -26.36 9.16 15.30
CA ASP A 363 -27.64 9.72 15.71
C ASP A 363 -28.54 8.61 16.28
N PRO A 364 -28.94 8.68 17.56
CA PRO A 364 -29.75 7.63 18.19
C PRO A 364 -31.08 7.37 17.48
N ALA A 365 -31.64 8.35 16.76
CA ALA A 365 -32.90 8.20 16.04
C ALA A 365 -32.73 7.43 14.72
N THR A 366 -31.54 7.43 14.13
CA THR A 366 -31.35 6.93 12.76
C THR A 366 -30.24 5.91 12.58
N ARG A 367 -29.32 5.78 13.54
CA ARG A 367 -28.11 4.96 13.41
C ARG A 367 -28.40 3.49 13.08
N MET A 368 -27.50 2.87 12.34
CA MET A 368 -27.45 1.41 12.22
C MET A 368 -26.78 0.81 13.47
N ASN A 369 -27.25 -0.32 13.97
CA ASN A 369 -26.57 -1.08 15.01
C ASN A 369 -25.34 -1.79 14.43
N PRO A 370 -24.21 -1.92 15.17
CA PRO A 370 -22.96 -2.49 14.67
C PRO A 370 -22.99 -4.03 14.64
N ASN A 371 -23.98 -4.60 13.95
CA ASN A 371 -24.12 -6.04 13.71
C ASN A 371 -24.82 -6.31 12.36
N LEU A 372 -24.72 -7.55 11.89
CA LEU A 372 -25.40 -8.03 10.68
C LEU A 372 -26.22 -9.29 11.00
N ASP A 373 -26.86 -9.34 12.18
CA ASP A 373 -27.59 -10.52 12.66
C ASP A 373 -28.74 -10.91 11.72
N HIS A 374 -29.32 -9.95 11.00
CA HIS A 374 -30.45 -10.14 10.09
C HIS A 374 -30.09 -10.00 8.60
N ALA A 375 -28.79 -10.07 8.26
CA ALA A 375 -28.35 -10.00 6.88
C ALA A 375 -28.61 -11.30 6.11
N GLN A 376 -29.05 -11.16 4.86
CA GLN A 376 -29.47 -12.24 3.97
C GLN A 376 -30.41 -13.28 4.61
N ALA A 377 -31.38 -12.79 5.37
CA ALA A 377 -32.49 -13.57 5.91
C ALA A 377 -33.22 -14.33 4.81
N VAL A 378 -33.72 -15.52 5.16
CA VAL A 378 -34.49 -16.39 4.27
C VAL A 378 -35.83 -16.66 4.93
N PRO A 379 -36.92 -16.06 4.41
CA PRO A 379 -38.25 -16.22 4.99
C PRO A 379 -38.64 -17.69 5.21
N GLY A 380 -39.04 -18.01 6.44
CA GLY A 380 -39.39 -19.37 6.86
C GLY A 380 -38.22 -20.32 7.11
N VAL A 381 -36.97 -19.88 6.97
CA VAL A 381 -35.75 -20.71 7.15
C VAL A 381 -34.79 -20.12 8.16
N SER A 382 -34.47 -18.82 8.07
CA SER A 382 -33.42 -18.20 8.86
C SER A 382 -33.61 -16.69 8.97
N ALA A 383 -33.49 -16.15 10.19
CA ALA A 383 -33.57 -14.71 10.45
C ALA A 383 -32.37 -13.91 9.92
N GLY A 384 -31.26 -14.57 9.60
CA GLY A 384 -30.03 -14.01 9.02
C GLY A 384 -28.93 -15.08 8.98
N ARG A 385 -27.97 -14.93 8.06
CA ARG A 385 -27.01 -16.01 7.72
C ARG A 385 -25.57 -15.50 7.68
N PRO A 386 -24.57 -16.40 7.86
CA PRO A 386 -23.15 -16.05 7.73
C PRO A 386 -22.85 -15.30 6.43
N ALA A 387 -23.33 -15.84 5.30
CA ALA A 387 -23.15 -15.27 3.97
C ALA A 387 -23.69 -13.84 3.81
N GLY A 388 -24.55 -13.37 4.72
CA GLY A 388 -25.06 -12.00 4.72
C GLY A 388 -24.04 -10.97 5.14
N ILE A 389 -22.94 -11.35 5.79
CA ILE A 389 -21.87 -10.44 6.19
C ILE A 389 -21.21 -9.77 4.97
N ILE A 390 -21.23 -10.43 3.81
CA ILE A 390 -20.75 -9.83 2.55
C ILE A 390 -21.53 -8.58 2.12
N ASP A 391 -22.78 -8.41 2.57
CA ASP A 391 -23.57 -7.21 2.28
C ASP A 391 -22.97 -5.96 2.97
N GLY A 392 -22.19 -6.16 4.04
CA GLY A 392 -21.45 -5.12 4.75
C GLY A 392 -20.13 -4.72 4.08
N LEU A 393 -19.66 -5.44 3.05
CA LEU A 393 -18.33 -5.25 2.44
C LEU A 393 -18.02 -3.81 2.06
N HIS A 394 -19.03 -3.09 1.58
CA HIS A 394 -18.92 -1.69 1.17
C HIS A 394 -18.58 -0.73 2.31
N LEU A 395 -18.82 -1.11 3.57
CA LEU A 395 -18.37 -0.34 4.73
C LEU A 395 -16.84 -0.26 4.82
N ALA A 396 -16.08 -1.17 4.17
CA ALA A 396 -14.62 -1.12 4.17
C ALA A 396 -14.08 0.18 3.54
N GLU A 397 -14.68 0.64 2.42
CA GLU A 397 -14.29 1.91 1.80
C GLU A 397 -14.80 3.12 2.59
N VAL A 398 -15.93 3.00 3.30
CA VAL A 398 -16.37 4.03 4.26
C VAL A 398 -15.35 4.19 5.38
N ALA A 399 -14.89 3.08 5.98
CA ALA A 399 -13.85 3.10 7.01
C ALA A 399 -12.55 3.74 6.50
N ARG A 400 -12.13 3.40 5.27
CA ARG A 400 -10.97 4.02 4.62
C ARG A 400 -11.15 5.52 4.41
N ALA A 401 -12.31 5.95 3.91
CA ALA A 401 -12.63 7.37 3.70
C ALA A 401 -12.62 8.15 5.02
N VAL A 402 -13.16 7.59 6.09
CA VAL A 402 -13.12 8.18 7.44
C VAL A 402 -11.67 8.31 7.91
N LYS A 403 -10.83 7.28 7.71
CA LYS A 403 -9.41 7.33 8.09
C LYS A 403 -8.69 8.48 7.37
N VAL A 404 -8.82 8.58 6.05
CA VAL A 404 -8.20 9.65 5.26
C VAL A 404 -8.67 11.04 5.71
N LEU A 405 -9.97 11.22 5.93
CA LEU A 405 -10.53 12.49 6.41
C LEU A 405 -10.05 12.82 7.84
N ALA A 406 -9.90 11.82 8.71
CA ALA A 406 -9.39 12.00 10.06
C ALA A 406 -7.89 12.37 10.07
N GLU A 407 -7.08 11.75 9.22
CA GLU A 407 -5.65 12.07 9.03
C GLU A 407 -5.46 13.53 8.56
N GLN A 408 -6.37 14.03 7.71
CA GLN A 408 -6.42 15.44 7.30
C GLN A 408 -7.01 16.40 8.35
N ARG A 409 -7.46 15.89 9.51
CA ARG A 409 -8.23 16.64 10.51
C ARG A 409 -9.45 17.36 9.91
N ALA A 410 -10.08 16.73 8.92
CA ALA A 410 -11.20 17.30 8.18
C ALA A 410 -12.57 17.00 8.81
N LEU A 411 -12.63 16.09 9.78
CA LEU A 411 -13.85 15.75 10.54
C LEU A 411 -13.73 16.18 12.00
N PRO A 412 -14.86 16.49 12.68
CA PRO A 412 -14.89 16.71 14.12
C PRO A 412 -14.38 15.49 14.89
N GLU A 413 -13.56 15.71 15.93
CA GLU A 413 -13.00 14.62 16.75
C GLU A 413 -14.07 13.72 17.36
N ALA A 414 -15.20 14.31 17.78
CA ALA A 414 -16.33 13.55 18.32
C ALA A 414 -16.97 12.61 17.28
N THR A 415 -17.08 13.03 16.03
CA THR A 415 -17.56 12.17 14.94
C THR A 415 -16.58 11.03 14.69
N VAL A 416 -15.28 11.35 14.57
CA VAL A 416 -14.23 10.33 14.36
C VAL A 416 -14.24 9.30 15.49
N ALA A 417 -14.26 9.76 16.75
CA ALA A 417 -14.29 8.86 17.90
C ALA A 417 -15.55 7.98 17.92
N GLY A 418 -16.73 8.54 17.65
CA GLY A 418 -17.97 7.79 17.61
C GLY A 418 -17.99 6.74 16.49
N VAL A 419 -17.54 7.11 15.29
CA VAL A 419 -17.50 6.18 14.14
C VAL A 419 -16.45 5.09 14.38
N LYS A 420 -15.29 5.42 14.94
CA LYS A 420 -14.28 4.41 15.35
C LYS A 420 -14.86 3.44 16.36
N GLN A 421 -15.59 3.92 17.37
CA GLN A 421 -16.23 3.04 18.35
C GLN A 421 -17.25 2.11 17.67
N TRP A 422 -18.08 2.63 16.76
CA TRP A 422 -19.03 1.82 16.02
C TRP A 422 -18.36 0.69 15.22
N PHE A 423 -17.24 0.99 14.53
CA PHE A 423 -16.48 -0.04 13.81
C PHE A 423 -15.77 -1.02 14.74
N ALA A 424 -15.29 -0.58 15.91
CA ALA A 424 -14.72 -1.47 16.93
C ALA A 424 -15.77 -2.44 17.50
N ASP A 425 -16.99 -1.96 17.72
CA ASP A 425 -18.13 -2.79 18.15
C ASP A 425 -18.50 -3.81 17.06
N LEU A 426 -18.48 -3.39 15.78
CA LEU A 426 -18.72 -4.30 14.66
C LEU A 426 -17.61 -5.36 14.53
N CYS A 427 -16.33 -5.00 14.68
CA CYS A 427 -15.22 -5.96 14.75
C CYS A 427 -15.42 -6.98 15.88
N THR A 428 -15.87 -6.51 17.05
CA THR A 428 -16.18 -7.38 18.18
C THR A 428 -17.30 -8.35 17.83
N TRP A 429 -18.40 -7.87 17.25
CA TRP A 429 -19.49 -8.74 16.79
C TRP A 429 -19.03 -9.72 15.71
N MET A 430 -18.25 -9.28 14.71
CA MET A 430 -17.75 -10.15 13.63
C MET A 430 -16.88 -11.29 14.17
N THR A 431 -16.02 -11.02 15.15
CA THR A 431 -15.09 -12.02 15.70
C THR A 431 -15.74 -12.94 16.75
N THR A 432 -16.84 -12.51 17.37
CA THR A 432 -17.48 -13.23 18.49
C THR A 432 -18.87 -13.79 18.21
N SER A 433 -19.54 -13.37 17.14
CA SER A 433 -20.84 -13.92 16.75
C SER A 433 -20.71 -15.29 16.06
N GLU A 434 -21.79 -16.07 16.09
CA GLU A 434 -21.84 -17.34 15.36
C GLU A 434 -21.77 -17.13 13.84
N ASN A 435 -22.49 -16.14 13.32
CA ASN A 435 -22.48 -15.80 11.90
C ASN A 435 -21.10 -15.34 11.45
N GLY A 436 -20.43 -14.47 12.21
CA GLY A 436 -19.09 -13.99 11.90
C GLY A 436 -18.04 -15.10 11.87
N ARG A 437 -18.02 -15.99 12.87
CA ARG A 437 -17.11 -17.15 12.87
C ARG A 437 -17.33 -18.09 11.69
N LYS A 438 -18.59 -18.31 11.28
CA LYS A 438 -18.90 -19.18 10.14
C LYS A 438 -18.50 -18.55 8.81
N GLU A 439 -18.69 -17.24 8.65
CA GLU A 439 -18.27 -16.52 7.44
C GLU A 439 -16.75 -16.50 7.30
N ALA A 440 -16.03 -16.24 8.39
CA ALA A 440 -14.57 -16.29 8.43
C ALA A 440 -14.00 -17.67 8.03
N ALA A 441 -14.76 -18.74 8.27
CA ALA A 441 -14.39 -20.12 7.96
C ALA A 441 -14.84 -20.58 6.55
N ALA A 442 -15.46 -19.70 5.75
CA ALA A 442 -15.81 -20.02 4.37
C ALA A 442 -14.55 -20.34 3.53
N LYS A 443 -14.74 -21.12 2.46
CA LYS A 443 -13.61 -21.63 1.64
C LYS A 443 -13.40 -20.87 0.33
N ASN A 444 -14.18 -19.80 0.13
CA ASN A 444 -14.26 -19.03 -1.11
C ASN A 444 -14.24 -17.53 -0.78
N ASN A 445 -14.66 -16.71 -1.75
CA ASN A 445 -14.72 -15.25 -1.65
C ASN A 445 -15.40 -14.67 -0.41
N HIS A 446 -16.32 -15.39 0.24
CA HIS A 446 -16.92 -14.94 1.49
C HIS A 446 -15.88 -14.73 2.61
N ALA A 447 -14.92 -15.63 2.76
CA ALA A 447 -13.88 -15.48 3.78
C ALA A 447 -12.95 -14.31 3.46
N VAL A 448 -12.59 -14.12 2.18
CA VAL A 448 -11.74 -12.99 1.77
C VAL A 448 -12.47 -11.66 2.00
N ALA A 449 -13.75 -11.56 1.63
CA ALA A 449 -14.57 -10.38 1.89
C ALA A 449 -14.76 -10.10 3.39
N TYR A 450 -14.88 -11.14 4.22
CA TYR A 450 -14.88 -11.01 5.68
C TYR A 450 -13.58 -10.38 6.18
N PHE A 451 -12.42 -10.87 5.72
CA PHE A 451 -11.13 -10.35 6.16
C PHE A 451 -10.82 -8.95 5.60
N VAL A 452 -11.31 -8.58 4.41
CA VAL A 452 -11.19 -7.20 3.90
C VAL A 452 -11.90 -6.22 4.82
N GLN A 453 -13.14 -6.55 5.22
CA GLN A 453 -13.90 -5.76 6.19
C GLN A 453 -13.14 -5.64 7.50
N LEU A 454 -12.75 -6.78 8.09
CA LEU A 454 -12.08 -6.82 9.37
C LEU A 454 -10.75 -6.03 9.37
N ALA A 455 -9.96 -6.16 8.30
CA ALA A 455 -8.70 -5.43 8.13
C ALA A 455 -8.93 -3.92 7.98
N ALA A 456 -9.91 -3.49 7.16
CA ALA A 456 -10.20 -2.06 6.98
C ALA A 456 -10.72 -1.40 8.27
N PHE A 457 -11.53 -2.12 9.04
CA PHE A 457 -12.07 -1.63 10.31
C PHE A 457 -10.96 -1.57 11.37
N ALA A 458 -10.14 -2.61 11.49
CA ALA A 458 -8.98 -2.64 12.38
C ALA A 458 -7.96 -1.54 12.05
N ASP A 459 -7.73 -1.27 10.77
CA ASP A 459 -6.84 -0.19 10.30
C ASP A 459 -7.34 1.21 10.67
N LEU A 460 -8.66 1.41 10.68
CA LEU A 460 -9.29 2.66 11.15
C LEU A 460 -9.21 2.80 12.68
N THR A 461 -9.46 1.72 13.42
CA THR A 461 -9.49 1.72 14.89
C THR A 461 -8.10 1.64 15.52
N GLY A 462 -7.08 1.22 14.76
CA GLY A 462 -5.71 1.04 15.24
C GLY A 462 -5.50 -0.28 15.99
N ASP A 463 -6.28 -1.31 15.67
CA ASP A 463 -6.21 -2.63 16.30
C ASP A 463 -5.12 -3.50 15.64
N GLU A 464 -3.87 -3.30 16.06
CA GLU A 464 -2.73 -4.04 15.51
C GLU A 464 -2.81 -5.57 15.72
N PRO A 465 -3.26 -6.10 16.88
CA PRO A 465 -3.50 -7.53 17.04
C PRO A 465 -4.45 -8.11 15.97
N LEU A 466 -5.53 -7.40 15.66
CA LEU A 466 -6.49 -7.84 14.65
C LEU A 466 -5.91 -7.75 13.22
N LEU A 467 -5.11 -6.72 12.92
CA LEU A 467 -4.36 -6.62 11.67
C LEU A 467 -3.35 -7.76 11.51
N ALA A 468 -2.62 -8.11 12.57
CA ALA A 468 -1.69 -9.23 12.58
C ALA A 468 -2.39 -10.58 12.34
N GLU A 469 -3.57 -10.78 12.93
CA GLU A 469 -4.41 -11.95 12.65
C GLU A 469 -4.86 -11.99 11.19
N CYS A 470 -5.25 -10.86 10.60
CA CYS A 470 -5.59 -10.80 9.18
C CYS A 470 -4.39 -11.14 8.28
N ARG A 471 -3.18 -10.68 8.61
CA ARG A 471 -1.93 -11.06 7.89
C ARG A 471 -1.67 -12.56 8.00
N ARG A 472 -1.86 -13.14 9.19
CA ARG A 472 -1.71 -14.58 9.41
C ARG A 472 -2.72 -15.37 8.57
N GLN A 473 -4.00 -14.98 8.59
CA GLN A 473 -5.06 -15.62 7.79
C GLN A 473 -4.77 -15.56 6.29
N PHE A 474 -4.27 -14.42 5.79
CA PHE A 474 -3.85 -14.31 4.40
C PHE A 474 -2.76 -15.33 4.04
N LYS A 475 -1.68 -15.40 4.84
CA LYS A 475 -0.50 -16.23 4.57
C LYS A 475 -0.71 -17.72 4.81
N ASP A 476 -1.46 -18.06 5.85
CA ASP A 476 -1.59 -19.44 6.32
C ASP A 476 -2.87 -20.12 5.83
N VAL A 477 -3.90 -19.36 5.45
CA VAL A 477 -5.22 -19.91 5.12
C VAL A 477 -5.68 -19.51 3.72
N LEU A 478 -5.82 -18.22 3.44
CA LEU A 478 -6.44 -17.76 2.18
C LEU A 478 -5.60 -18.13 0.96
N VAL A 479 -4.31 -17.77 0.93
CA VAL A 479 -3.43 -18.13 -0.19
C VAL A 479 -3.22 -19.65 -0.29
N PRO A 480 -2.85 -20.38 0.78
CA PRO A 480 -2.56 -21.81 0.67
C PRO A 480 -3.76 -22.70 0.33
N HIS A 481 -4.98 -22.31 0.70
CA HIS A 481 -6.14 -23.18 0.56
C HIS A 481 -7.15 -22.75 -0.50
N GLN A 482 -7.15 -21.48 -0.94
CA GLN A 482 -8.07 -21.02 -1.98
C GLN A 482 -7.41 -20.85 -3.35
N MET A 483 -6.08 -20.67 -3.42
CA MET A 483 -5.36 -20.45 -4.68
C MET A 483 -4.76 -21.76 -5.23
N ALA A 484 -5.01 -22.03 -6.51
CA ALA A 484 -4.38 -23.10 -7.27
C ALA A 484 -2.93 -22.74 -7.69
N ALA A 485 -2.16 -23.73 -8.11
CA ALA A 485 -0.75 -23.57 -8.49
C ALA A 485 -0.51 -22.59 -9.66
N ASP A 486 -1.50 -22.39 -10.52
CA ASP A 486 -1.45 -21.44 -11.63
C ASP A 486 -1.83 -20.01 -11.24
N GLY A 487 -2.31 -19.80 -10.02
CA GLY A 487 -2.80 -18.50 -9.52
C GLY A 487 -4.32 -18.32 -9.61
N SER A 488 -5.04 -19.29 -10.19
CA SER A 488 -6.51 -19.25 -10.24
C SER A 488 -7.16 -19.60 -8.89
N PHE A 489 -8.46 -19.34 -8.76
CA PHE A 489 -9.26 -19.68 -7.58
C PHE A 489 -10.34 -20.72 -7.94
N PRO A 490 -10.16 -22.02 -7.62
CA PRO A 490 -11.03 -23.10 -8.10
C PRO A 490 -12.50 -22.98 -7.70
N GLU A 491 -12.79 -22.55 -6.46
CA GLU A 491 -14.17 -22.38 -5.98
C GLU A 491 -14.94 -21.33 -6.80
N GLU A 492 -14.24 -20.28 -7.26
CA GLU A 492 -14.82 -19.22 -8.08
C GLU A 492 -15.00 -19.64 -9.53
N LEU A 493 -14.05 -20.41 -10.06
CA LEU A 493 -14.14 -21.02 -11.39
C LEU A 493 -15.25 -22.06 -11.51
N GLY A 494 -15.70 -22.63 -10.38
CA GLY A 494 -16.80 -23.59 -10.32
C GLY A 494 -18.19 -22.96 -10.30
N ARG A 495 -18.30 -21.63 -10.28
CA ARG A 495 -19.58 -20.91 -10.21
C ARG A 495 -20.24 -20.74 -11.57
N THR A 496 -21.51 -20.33 -11.58
CA THR A 496 -22.28 -19.96 -12.79
C THR A 496 -21.88 -18.61 -13.38
N LYS A 497 -21.18 -17.76 -12.60
CA LYS A 497 -20.60 -16.47 -13.03
C LYS A 497 -19.07 -16.46 -12.82
N PRO A 498 -18.33 -17.42 -13.40
CA PRO A 498 -16.94 -17.68 -13.02
C PRO A 498 -15.99 -16.51 -13.33
N TYR A 499 -16.30 -15.65 -14.29
CA TYR A 499 -15.49 -14.48 -14.62
C TYR A 499 -15.64 -13.40 -13.55
N GLY A 500 -16.89 -12.99 -13.27
CA GLY A 500 -17.20 -12.02 -12.22
C GLY A 500 -16.69 -12.44 -10.84
N TYR A 501 -16.87 -13.71 -10.43
CA TYR A 501 -16.34 -14.21 -9.15
C TYR A 501 -14.80 -14.22 -9.10
N SER A 502 -14.12 -14.54 -10.22
CA SER A 502 -12.65 -14.52 -10.27
C SER A 502 -12.11 -13.09 -10.13
N ILE A 503 -12.77 -12.11 -10.76
CA ILE A 503 -12.45 -10.69 -10.61
C ILE A 503 -12.68 -10.24 -9.16
N PHE A 504 -13.88 -10.49 -8.63
CA PHE A 504 -14.25 -10.12 -7.27
C PHE A 504 -13.26 -10.66 -6.24
N GLN A 505 -12.94 -11.95 -6.32
CA GLN A 505 -11.99 -12.62 -5.44
C GLN A 505 -10.61 -11.96 -5.50
N LEU A 506 -10.09 -11.70 -6.72
CA LEU A 506 -8.77 -11.10 -6.86
C LEU A 506 -8.72 -9.65 -6.37
N ASP A 507 -9.76 -8.85 -6.61
CA ASP A 507 -9.86 -7.50 -6.07
C ASP A 507 -9.83 -7.49 -4.54
N GLN A 508 -10.52 -8.42 -3.89
CA GLN A 508 -10.51 -8.52 -2.43
C GLN A 508 -9.15 -8.98 -1.90
N MET A 509 -8.50 -9.96 -2.54
CA MET A 509 -7.15 -10.39 -2.17
C MET A 509 -6.12 -9.27 -2.33
N ALA A 510 -6.18 -8.50 -3.41
CA ALA A 510 -5.32 -7.34 -3.64
C ALA A 510 -5.60 -6.20 -2.63
N THR A 511 -6.86 -6.02 -2.23
CA THR A 511 -7.24 -5.05 -1.18
C THR A 511 -6.64 -5.44 0.16
N LEU A 512 -6.62 -6.73 0.52
CA LEU A 512 -5.91 -7.21 1.71
C LEU A 512 -4.42 -6.89 1.65
N CYS A 513 -3.75 -7.14 0.52
CA CYS A 513 -2.36 -6.75 0.35
C CYS A 513 -2.17 -5.24 0.54
N GLN A 514 -3.07 -4.41 0.01
CA GLN A 514 -3.00 -2.95 0.14
C GLN A 514 -3.15 -2.44 1.58
N ILE A 515 -4.07 -3.03 2.36
CA ILE A 515 -4.29 -2.66 3.77
C ILE A 515 -3.14 -3.16 4.64
N LEU A 516 -2.80 -4.44 4.51
CA LEU A 516 -2.02 -5.16 5.51
C LEU A 516 -0.51 -5.08 5.31
N SER A 517 -0.03 -4.75 4.10
CA SER A 517 1.41 -4.71 3.84
C SER A 517 2.10 -3.56 4.58
N THR A 518 3.30 -3.87 5.09
CA THR A 518 4.22 -2.93 5.75
C THR A 518 5.62 -3.13 5.20
N PRO A 519 6.58 -2.22 5.42
CA PRO A 519 7.97 -2.43 5.01
C PRO A 519 8.62 -3.70 5.59
N ALA A 520 8.13 -4.19 6.73
CA ALA A 520 8.67 -5.39 7.40
C ALA A 520 7.91 -6.69 7.06
N ASP A 521 6.67 -6.59 6.59
CA ASP A 521 5.81 -7.72 6.24
C ASP A 521 4.97 -7.32 5.02
N ASP A 522 5.50 -7.61 3.84
CA ASP A 522 4.93 -7.21 2.56
C ASP A 522 4.19 -8.37 1.90
N LEU A 523 2.85 -8.26 1.83
CA LEU A 523 2.01 -9.30 1.25
C LEU A 523 2.00 -9.26 -0.28
N TRP A 524 2.52 -8.19 -0.91
CA TRP A 524 2.67 -8.13 -2.37
C TRP A 524 3.79 -9.03 -2.87
N SER A 525 4.88 -9.14 -2.09
CA SER A 525 6.02 -10.03 -2.37
C SER A 525 5.93 -11.40 -1.69
N PHE A 526 4.93 -11.63 -0.83
CA PHE A 526 4.69 -12.93 -0.21
C PHE A 526 4.42 -14.02 -1.26
N GLU A 527 5.14 -15.14 -1.13
CA GLU A 527 5.04 -16.30 -2.00
C GLU A 527 5.22 -17.58 -1.19
N LEU A 528 4.39 -18.59 -1.48
CA LEU A 528 4.57 -19.95 -0.98
C LEU A 528 5.74 -20.65 -1.68
N PRO A 529 6.34 -21.71 -1.10
CA PRO A 529 7.45 -22.42 -1.74
C PRO A 529 7.16 -22.99 -3.14
N ASP A 530 5.88 -23.16 -3.49
CA ASP A 530 5.42 -23.64 -4.81
C ASP A 530 5.10 -22.51 -5.81
N GLY A 531 5.35 -21.25 -5.43
CA GLY A 531 5.19 -20.09 -6.29
C GLY A 531 3.84 -19.38 -6.19
N ARG A 532 2.90 -19.86 -5.37
CA ARG A 532 1.60 -19.20 -5.18
C ARG A 532 1.75 -17.92 -4.36
N GLY A 533 1.14 -16.85 -4.85
CA GLY A 533 1.19 -15.52 -4.27
C GLY A 533 0.38 -14.54 -5.12
N ILE A 534 0.14 -13.33 -4.63
CA ILE A 534 -0.77 -12.38 -5.32
C ILE A 534 -0.27 -12.00 -6.71
N ARG A 535 1.06 -11.88 -6.90
CA ARG A 535 1.70 -11.65 -8.21
C ARG A 535 1.26 -12.69 -9.25
N ARG A 536 1.19 -13.96 -8.85
CA ARG A 536 0.78 -15.06 -9.74
C ARG A 536 -0.69 -14.95 -10.12
N ALA A 537 -1.57 -14.66 -9.17
CA ALA A 537 -2.99 -14.49 -9.43
C ALA A 537 -3.28 -13.29 -10.36
N VAL A 538 -2.58 -12.17 -10.17
CA VAL A 538 -2.63 -11.01 -11.08
C VAL A 538 -2.14 -11.39 -12.48
N GLY A 539 -1.01 -12.10 -12.57
CA GLY A 539 -0.48 -12.59 -13.84
C GLY A 539 -1.42 -13.54 -14.58
N TRP A 540 -2.17 -14.36 -13.83
CA TRP A 540 -3.14 -15.32 -14.38
C TRP A 540 -4.41 -14.64 -14.91
N LEU A 541 -5.01 -13.69 -14.18
CA LEU A 541 -6.28 -13.08 -14.59
C LEU A 541 -6.11 -11.97 -15.65
N ARG A 542 -4.99 -11.22 -15.61
CA ARG A 542 -4.76 -10.04 -16.47
C ARG A 542 -4.98 -10.29 -17.97
N PRO A 543 -4.49 -11.38 -18.59
CA PRO A 543 -4.73 -11.65 -20.02
C PRO A 543 -6.22 -11.70 -20.38
N TYR A 544 -7.06 -12.25 -19.50
CA TYR A 544 -8.51 -12.36 -19.71
C TYR A 544 -9.27 -11.05 -19.45
N LEU A 545 -8.67 -10.12 -18.71
CA LEU A 545 -9.19 -8.75 -18.59
C LEU A 545 -8.83 -7.90 -19.80
N ALA A 546 -7.64 -8.14 -20.38
CA ALA A 546 -7.20 -7.48 -21.61
C ALA A 546 -7.99 -7.96 -22.84
N ASP A 547 -8.29 -9.27 -22.91
CA ASP A 547 -9.15 -9.84 -23.94
C ASP A 547 -10.14 -10.86 -23.34
N LYS A 548 -11.35 -10.40 -23.04
CA LYS A 548 -12.46 -11.21 -22.50
C LYS A 548 -12.80 -12.43 -23.38
N LYS A 549 -12.49 -12.41 -24.68
CA LYS A 549 -12.75 -13.55 -25.59
C LYS A 549 -11.83 -14.75 -25.35
N THR A 550 -10.70 -14.53 -24.67
CA THR A 550 -9.73 -15.58 -24.34
C THR A 550 -10.07 -16.32 -23.04
N TRP A 551 -11.17 -15.95 -22.39
CA TRP A 551 -11.62 -16.58 -21.14
C TRP A 551 -11.83 -18.10 -21.31
N PRO A 552 -11.27 -18.95 -20.43
CA PRO A 552 -11.25 -20.40 -20.63
C PRO A 552 -12.49 -21.14 -20.09
N LYS A 553 -13.47 -20.43 -19.50
CA LYS A 553 -14.72 -21.02 -18.98
C LYS A 553 -15.93 -20.51 -19.76
N SER A 554 -17.10 -21.07 -19.46
CA SER A 554 -18.35 -20.55 -19.99
C SER A 554 -18.54 -19.08 -19.58
N PRO A 555 -19.17 -18.25 -20.44
CA PRO A 555 -19.58 -16.91 -20.06
C PRO A 555 -20.46 -16.92 -18.81
N ASP A 556 -20.39 -15.84 -18.04
CA ASP A 556 -21.27 -15.63 -16.89
C ASP A 556 -22.74 -15.64 -17.33
N VAL A 557 -23.58 -16.39 -16.62
CA VAL A 557 -25.01 -16.52 -16.97
C VAL A 557 -25.79 -15.21 -16.85
N GLU A 558 -25.28 -14.25 -16.07
CA GLU A 558 -25.81 -12.89 -15.95
C GLU A 558 -24.64 -11.90 -15.90
N HIS A 559 -24.88 -10.65 -16.33
CA HIS A 559 -23.93 -9.53 -16.22
C HIS A 559 -22.59 -9.69 -16.98
N TRP A 560 -22.48 -10.67 -17.88
CA TRP A 560 -21.27 -10.91 -18.68
C TRP A 560 -20.78 -9.67 -19.44
N GLU A 561 -21.70 -8.88 -20.01
CA GLU A 561 -21.35 -7.68 -20.77
C GLU A 561 -20.89 -6.51 -19.91
N GLY A 562 -21.25 -6.50 -18.62
CA GLY A 562 -20.84 -5.46 -17.69
C GLY A 562 -19.37 -5.52 -17.27
N TRP A 563 -18.69 -6.65 -17.52
CA TRP A 563 -17.29 -6.87 -17.19
C TRP A 563 -16.35 -6.81 -18.41
N PRO A 564 -15.05 -6.49 -18.22
CA PRO A 564 -14.45 -5.97 -17.00
C PRO A 564 -14.56 -4.44 -16.89
N VAL A 565 -14.35 -3.92 -15.68
CA VAL A 565 -14.17 -2.47 -15.41
C VAL A 565 -12.77 -2.20 -14.90
N ARG A 566 -12.48 -0.95 -14.54
CA ARG A 566 -11.21 -0.49 -13.97
C ARG A 566 -10.95 -1.11 -12.58
N GLN A 567 -10.55 -2.38 -12.58
CA GLN A 567 -10.43 -3.17 -11.36
C GLN A 567 -9.32 -2.67 -10.43
N PRO A 568 -9.60 -2.47 -9.12
CA PRO A 568 -8.61 -2.02 -8.13
C PRO A 568 -7.31 -2.84 -8.12
N HIS A 569 -7.36 -4.17 -8.27
CA HIS A 569 -6.15 -4.99 -8.23
C HIS A 569 -5.12 -4.62 -9.31
N LEU A 570 -5.57 -4.18 -10.50
CA LEU A 570 -4.66 -3.78 -11.58
C LEU A 570 -3.85 -2.53 -11.20
N LEU A 571 -4.49 -1.57 -10.52
CA LEU A 571 -3.81 -0.38 -10.01
C LEU A 571 -2.85 -0.73 -8.88
N PHE A 572 -3.36 -1.41 -7.85
CA PHE A 572 -2.58 -1.69 -6.64
C PHE A 572 -1.38 -2.58 -6.95
N ALA A 573 -1.59 -3.68 -7.69
CA ALA A 573 -0.50 -4.54 -8.14
C ALA A 573 0.43 -3.83 -9.12
N GLY A 574 -0.11 -3.01 -10.03
CA GLY A 574 0.69 -2.24 -10.98
C GLY A 574 1.71 -1.31 -10.30
N ILE A 575 1.31 -0.67 -9.20
CA ILE A 575 2.19 0.15 -8.36
C ILE A 575 3.12 -0.73 -7.53
N ALA A 576 2.57 -1.62 -6.70
CA ALA A 576 3.35 -2.37 -5.70
C ALA A 576 4.36 -3.34 -6.34
N LEU A 577 3.98 -4.00 -7.44
CA LEU A 577 4.81 -4.98 -8.15
C LEU A 577 5.60 -4.39 -9.31
N ARG A 578 5.46 -3.07 -9.56
CA ARG A 578 6.05 -2.33 -10.68
C ARG A 578 5.71 -2.98 -12.03
N GLU A 579 4.43 -3.17 -12.30
CA GLU A 579 3.90 -3.82 -13.51
C GLU A 579 3.18 -2.81 -14.41
N PRO A 580 3.89 -2.17 -15.38
CA PRO A 580 3.30 -1.18 -16.28
C PRO A 580 2.08 -1.71 -17.06
N ALA A 581 2.13 -2.98 -17.47
CA ALA A 581 1.04 -3.62 -18.20
C ALA A 581 -0.29 -3.63 -17.41
N SER A 582 -0.23 -3.76 -16.08
CA SER A 582 -1.41 -3.71 -15.22
C SER A 582 -1.97 -2.28 -15.14
N LEU A 583 -1.09 -1.27 -15.03
CA LEU A 583 -1.49 0.14 -15.04
C LEU A 583 -2.06 0.60 -16.38
N ASP A 584 -1.47 0.14 -17.49
CA ASP A 584 -1.94 0.52 -18.81
C ASP A 584 -3.29 -0.11 -19.13
N LEU A 585 -3.51 -1.37 -18.72
CA LEU A 585 -4.82 -1.99 -18.80
C LEU A 585 -5.85 -1.25 -17.92
N TRP A 586 -5.50 -0.92 -16.67
CA TRP A 586 -6.38 -0.17 -15.76
C TRP A 586 -6.86 1.15 -16.37
N LYS A 587 -5.97 1.90 -17.05
CA LYS A 587 -6.33 3.16 -17.73
C LYS A 587 -7.33 2.97 -18.87
N GLN A 588 -7.23 1.86 -19.59
CA GLN A 588 -8.07 1.55 -20.77
C GLN A 588 -9.46 1.04 -20.40
N LEU A 589 -9.61 0.43 -19.23
CA LEU A 589 -10.89 -0.13 -18.79
C LEU A 589 -11.88 0.96 -18.33
N PRO A 590 -13.20 0.74 -18.47
CA PRO A 590 -14.23 1.68 -18.04
C PRO A 590 -14.10 2.00 -16.54
N ALA A 591 -14.05 3.28 -16.17
CA ALA A 591 -13.87 3.70 -14.79
C ALA A 591 -15.09 3.43 -13.90
N ASP A 592 -16.29 3.58 -14.45
CA ASP A 592 -17.56 3.30 -13.79
C ASP A 592 -18.41 2.37 -14.67
N SER A 593 -19.20 1.49 -14.04
CA SER A 593 -20.22 0.68 -14.74
C SER A 593 -21.61 1.25 -14.49
N THR A 594 -22.50 1.10 -15.48
CA THR A 594 -23.93 1.35 -15.30
C THR A 594 -24.68 0.11 -14.81
N ASP A 595 -24.05 -1.07 -14.86
CA ASP A 595 -24.61 -2.32 -14.37
C ASP A 595 -24.59 -2.36 -12.82
N PRO A 596 -25.76 -2.44 -12.15
CA PRO A 596 -25.85 -2.43 -10.70
C PRO A 596 -25.13 -3.60 -10.01
N GLU A 597 -25.11 -4.78 -10.63
CA GLU A 597 -24.45 -5.96 -10.05
C GLU A 597 -22.92 -5.80 -10.15
N VAL A 598 -22.42 -5.28 -11.27
CA VAL A 598 -20.98 -4.96 -11.41
C VAL A 598 -20.55 -3.92 -10.37
N ARG A 599 -21.33 -2.83 -10.22
CA ARG A 599 -21.04 -1.79 -9.20
C ARG A 599 -21.03 -2.32 -7.77
N ARG A 600 -21.91 -3.28 -7.47
CA ARG A 600 -21.94 -3.98 -6.18
C ARG A 600 -20.71 -4.87 -6.00
N ASN A 601 -20.25 -5.53 -7.06
CA ASN A 601 -19.08 -6.40 -6.99
C ASN A 601 -17.75 -5.66 -7.16
N VAL A 602 -17.75 -4.31 -7.15
CA VAL A 602 -16.54 -3.49 -7.09
C VAL A 602 -16.61 -2.63 -5.82
N PRO A 603 -16.11 -3.13 -4.66
CA PRO A 603 -16.23 -2.44 -3.38
C PRO A 603 -15.43 -1.15 -3.25
N ILE A 604 -14.38 -0.99 -4.07
CA ILE A 604 -13.54 0.22 -4.10
C ILE A 604 -13.94 1.08 -5.29
N THR A 605 -14.59 2.21 -5.04
CA THR A 605 -15.03 3.18 -6.05
C THR A 605 -14.08 4.36 -6.20
N GLN A 606 -13.30 4.65 -5.15
CA GLN A 606 -12.33 5.73 -5.11
C GLN A 606 -10.95 5.18 -4.76
N PRO A 607 -10.28 4.48 -5.72
CA PRO A 607 -9.00 3.84 -5.47
C PRO A 607 -7.91 4.82 -5.01
N LEU A 608 -8.04 6.12 -5.33
CA LEU A 608 -7.18 7.18 -4.82
C LEU A 608 -7.06 7.15 -3.29
N LEU A 609 -8.15 6.88 -2.56
CA LEU A 609 -8.15 6.85 -1.11
C LEU A 609 -7.25 5.75 -0.54
N TRP A 610 -6.95 4.71 -1.32
CA TRP A 610 -6.22 3.52 -0.89
C TRP A 610 -4.72 3.59 -1.19
N LEU A 611 -4.30 4.56 -2.00
CA LEU A 611 -2.89 4.78 -2.27
C LEU A 611 -2.26 5.45 -1.04
N ARG A 612 -1.11 4.93 -0.64
CA ARG A 612 -0.23 5.59 0.34
C ARG A 612 0.67 6.50 -0.49
N GLU A 613 0.65 7.80 -0.19
CA GLU A 613 1.58 8.77 -0.79
C GLU A 613 3.00 8.61 -0.24
#